data_AF-A0A8H5M978-F1
#
_entry.id   AF-A0A8H5M978-F1
#
_cell.length_a   1.000
_cell.length_b   1.000
_cell.length_c   1.000
_cell.angle_alpha   90.00
_cell.angle_beta   90.00
_cell.angle_gamma   90.00
#
_symmetry.space_group_name_H-M   'P 1'
#
loop_
_entity.id
_entity.type
_entity.pdbx_description
1 polymer ?
#
loop_
_entity_poly.entity_id
_entity_poly.type
_entity_poly.pdbx_seq_one_letter_code
_entity_poly.pdbx_strand_id
1 'polypeptide(L)'
;MLLAIVGTRYSGKSEVQNYYASVHDFVVVHIDRNHLLDSGFDIFGASSPSPIGDDGIVPASNSDVLLMEAAPTSHPNPSFSGQALYFPSAPELLKYATMNWRQNFVTTDLRTRDLVKMFVRRPFFMLVSVDAPLSTRFLRSGE
;
A
#
# COMPACT_ATOMS: atom_id res chain seq x y z
N MET A 1 14.54 -11.46 3.27
CA MET A 1 13.23 -12.00 3.66
C MET A 1 12.12 -11.04 3.25
N LEU A 2 10.95 -11.53 2.83
CA LEU A 2 9.78 -10.71 2.49
C LEU A 2 8.62 -11.09 3.41
N LEU A 3 8.15 -10.14 4.23
CA LEU A 3 7.07 -10.32 5.18
C LEU A 3 5.81 -9.58 4.71
N ALA A 4 4.73 -10.31 4.48
CA ALA A 4 3.43 -9.76 4.13
C ALA A 4 2.47 -9.82 5.32
N ILE A 5 1.93 -8.67 5.70
CA ILE A 5 1.00 -8.52 6.83
C ILE A 5 -0.42 -8.41 6.30
N VAL A 6 -1.26 -9.36 6.66
CA VAL A 6 -2.69 -9.43 6.32
C VAL A 6 -3.56 -9.38 7.57
N GLY A 7 -4.86 -9.16 7.39
CA GLY A 7 -5.79 -9.02 8.52
C GLY A 7 -6.90 -8.00 8.29
N THR A 8 -7.85 -7.96 9.21
CA THR A 8 -9.07 -7.13 9.11
C THR A 8 -8.80 -5.64 9.29
N ARG A 9 -9.74 -4.77 8.90
CA ARG A 9 -9.62 -3.32 9.16
C ARG A 9 -9.47 -3.06 10.66
N TYR A 10 -8.65 -2.06 11.01
CA TYR A 10 -8.35 -1.66 12.40
C TYR A 10 -7.67 -2.73 13.28
N SER A 11 -7.20 -3.85 12.70
CA SER A 11 -6.50 -4.89 13.48
C SER A 11 -5.10 -4.49 13.96
N GLY A 12 -4.53 -3.40 13.44
CA GLY A 12 -3.19 -2.92 13.82
C GLY A 12 -2.08 -3.30 12.84
N LYS A 13 -2.41 -3.74 11.61
CA LYS A 13 -1.41 -4.10 10.58
C LYS A 13 -0.37 -3.01 10.31
N SER A 14 -0.81 -1.76 10.19
CA SER A 14 0.09 -0.63 9.92
C SER A 14 1.08 -0.44 11.08
N GLU A 15 0.62 -0.65 12.30
CA GLU A 15 1.48 -0.56 13.49
C GLU A 15 2.51 -1.68 13.52
N VAL A 16 2.12 -2.91 13.17
CA VAL A 16 3.06 -4.02 13.04
C VAL A 16 4.07 -3.75 11.93
N GLN A 17 3.65 -3.19 10.79
CA GLN A 17 4.57 -2.77 9.73
C GLN A 17 5.58 -1.74 10.24
N ASN A 18 5.11 -0.71 10.93
CA ASN A 18 5.94 0.35 11.51
C ASN A 18 6.92 -0.20 12.56
N TYR A 19 6.50 -1.17 13.36
CA TYR A 19 7.37 -1.86 14.31
C TYR A 19 8.52 -2.59 13.60
N TYR A 20 8.23 -3.36 12.56
CA TYR A 20 9.29 -4.02 11.78
C TYR A 20 10.21 -3.05 11.06
N ALA A 21 9.66 -1.94 10.56
CA ALA A 21 10.47 -0.91 9.93
C ALA A 21 11.40 -0.20 10.92
N SER A 22 10.90 0.14 12.12
CA SER A 22 11.63 0.93 13.13
C SER A 22 12.57 0.13 14.01
N VAL A 23 12.20 -1.10 14.39
CA VAL A 23 12.97 -1.93 15.32
C VAL A 23 13.88 -2.92 14.60
N HIS A 24 13.48 -3.37 13.41
CA HIS A 24 14.17 -4.45 12.69
C HIS A 24 14.71 -4.03 11.31
N ASP A 25 14.71 -2.73 10.99
CA ASP A 25 15.21 -2.16 9.74
C ASP A 25 14.62 -2.80 8.48
N PHE A 26 13.34 -3.20 8.53
CA PHE A 26 12.65 -3.68 7.34
C PHE A 26 12.37 -2.51 6.40
N VAL A 27 12.71 -2.68 5.12
CA VAL A 27 12.33 -1.76 4.06
C VAL A 27 10.86 -1.94 3.74
N VAL A 28 10.08 -0.85 3.87
CA VAL A 28 8.67 -0.85 3.53
C VAL A 28 8.51 -0.86 2.02
N VAL A 29 7.69 -1.78 1.50
CA VAL A 29 7.40 -1.88 0.07
C VAL A 29 5.89 -1.82 -0.19
N HIS A 30 5.50 -0.98 -1.15
CA HIS A 30 4.12 -0.69 -1.51
C HIS A 30 3.84 -1.00 -2.98
N ILE A 31 2.59 -1.39 -3.26
CA ILE A 31 2.11 -1.56 -4.64
C ILE A 31 1.21 -0.37 -4.97
N ASP A 32 1.55 0.36 -6.03
CA ASP A 32 0.79 1.52 -6.48
C ASP A 32 -0.61 1.10 -6.89
N ARG A 33 -1.61 1.68 -6.22
CA ARG A 33 -3.01 1.31 -6.42
C ARG A 33 -3.58 1.83 -7.74
N ASN A 34 -2.96 2.84 -8.34
CA ASN A 34 -3.43 3.39 -9.60
C ASN A 34 -3.28 2.39 -10.76
N HIS A 35 -2.34 1.45 -10.67
CA HIS A 35 -2.11 0.44 -11.71
C HIS A 35 -2.91 -0.87 -11.51
N LEU A 36 -3.46 -1.10 -10.31
CA LEU A 36 -4.35 -2.24 -10.02
C LEU A 36 -5.75 -2.10 -10.64
N LEU A 37 -6.10 -0.89 -11.10
CA LEU A 37 -7.34 -0.61 -11.83
C LEU A 37 -7.17 -0.87 -13.34
N ASP A 38 -5.93 -0.83 -13.84
CA ASP A 38 -5.59 -1.04 -15.26
C ASP A 38 -5.32 -2.52 -15.57
N SER A 39 -4.93 -3.30 -14.55
CA SER A 39 -4.82 -4.76 -14.64
C SER A 39 -6.18 -5.41 -14.34
N GLY A 40 -7.09 -5.30 -15.32
CA GLY A 40 -8.48 -5.77 -15.32
C GLY A 40 -8.73 -7.05 -14.51
N PHE A 41 -9.26 -6.88 -13.30
CA PHE A 41 -10.02 -7.89 -12.59
C PHE A 41 -11.51 -7.52 -12.75
N ASP A 42 -12.11 -7.98 -13.85
CA ASP A 42 -13.55 -7.87 -14.11
C ASP A 42 -14.33 -8.71 -13.09
N ILE A 43 -14.73 -8.12 -11.96
CA ILE A 43 -15.55 -8.82 -10.94
C ILE A 43 -16.88 -8.11 -10.63
N PHE A 44 -17.13 -6.89 -11.10
CA PHE A 44 -18.47 -6.29 -10.99
C PHE A 44 -19.03 -5.96 -12.37
N GLY A 45 -19.75 -6.95 -12.91
CA GLY A 45 -20.72 -6.72 -13.96
C GLY A 45 -21.79 -5.74 -13.49
N ALA A 46 -21.66 -4.51 -13.94
CA ALA A 46 -22.76 -3.57 -14.09
C ALA A 46 -22.65 -3.00 -15.50
N SER A 47 -23.11 -3.78 -16.48
CA SER A 47 -23.43 -3.25 -17.79
C SER A 47 -24.53 -2.21 -17.64
N SER A 48 -24.24 -0.95 -17.97
CA SER A 48 -25.25 -0.02 -18.45
C SER A 48 -24.66 0.94 -19.46
N PRO A 49 -25.45 1.33 -20.48
CA PRO A 49 -24.96 1.61 -21.81
C PRO A 49 -24.65 3.09 -22.01
N SER A 50 -23.68 3.36 -22.86
CA SER A 50 -23.38 4.70 -23.39
C SER A 50 -24.55 5.21 -24.25
N PRO A 51 -24.88 6.50 -24.19
CA PRO A 51 -25.42 7.21 -25.34
C PRO A 51 -24.30 7.99 -26.03
N ILE A 52 -24.31 7.86 -27.35
CA ILE A 52 -23.49 8.55 -28.34
C ILE A 52 -23.94 10.01 -28.49
N GLY A 53 -22.97 10.90 -28.73
CA GLY A 53 -23.13 12.24 -29.33
C GLY A 53 -22.46 13.32 -28.49
N ASP A 54 -21.79 14.35 -29.00
CA ASP A 54 -21.31 14.77 -30.32
C ASP A 54 -20.51 16.08 -30.03
N ASP A 55 -19.50 16.35 -30.84
CA ASP A 55 -18.79 17.63 -31.08
C ASP A 55 -18.31 18.56 -29.94
N GLY A 56 -16.98 18.68 -29.84
CA GLY A 56 -16.26 19.94 -30.08
C GLY A 56 -16.12 21.01 -28.97
N ILE A 57 -14.86 21.47 -28.80
CA ILE A 57 -14.37 22.77 -28.28
C ILE A 57 -13.58 22.74 -26.93
N VAL A 58 -12.27 22.99 -27.05
CA VAL A 58 -11.20 23.37 -26.06
C VAL A 58 -11.42 24.78 -25.45
N PRO A 59 -10.63 25.36 -24.47
CA PRO A 59 -9.32 24.98 -23.89
C PRO A 59 -9.10 25.22 -22.36
N ALA A 60 -7.93 24.73 -21.89
CA ALA A 60 -6.98 25.22 -20.86
C ALA A 60 -7.37 26.19 -19.72
N SER A 61 -6.83 25.93 -18.51
CA SER A 61 -6.19 26.95 -17.64
C SER A 61 -5.31 26.32 -16.55
N ASN A 62 -4.05 26.74 -16.51
CA ASN A 62 -3.05 26.50 -15.46
C ASN A 62 -3.03 27.69 -14.49
N SER A 63 -2.79 27.43 -13.20
CA SER A 63 -2.11 28.34 -12.24
C SER A 63 -1.74 27.50 -11.00
N ASP A 64 -0.47 27.27 -10.66
CA ASP A 64 0.53 28.17 -10.04
C ASP A 64 0.01 28.83 -8.74
N VAL A 65 0.66 28.92 -7.56
CA VAL A 65 1.97 28.52 -6.98
C VAL A 65 1.95 29.03 -5.50
N LEU A 66 2.50 28.22 -4.57
CA LEU A 66 3.20 28.50 -3.27
C LEU A 66 2.60 29.26 -2.04
N LEU A 67 2.69 28.54 -0.90
CA LEU A 67 3.28 28.83 0.43
C LEU A 67 2.86 30.06 1.27
N MET A 68 2.42 29.79 2.51
CA MET A 68 2.88 30.57 3.68
C MET A 68 2.88 29.77 5.00
N GLU A 69 4.10 29.59 5.49
CA GLU A 69 4.66 29.46 6.84
C GLU A 69 3.76 29.49 8.10
N ALA A 70 3.98 28.52 9.01
CA ALA A 70 4.08 28.74 10.46
C ALA A 70 4.63 27.47 11.16
N ALA A 71 5.75 27.61 11.89
CA ALA A 71 6.21 26.61 12.87
C ALA A 71 5.56 26.89 14.24
N PRO A 72 5.29 25.84 15.04
CA PRO A 72 5.91 25.83 16.35
C PRO A 72 6.47 24.45 16.76
N THR A 73 7.62 24.52 17.41
CA THR A 73 8.34 23.46 18.11
C THR A 73 7.46 22.64 19.05
N SER A 74 7.48 21.31 18.92
CA SER A 74 7.57 20.41 20.08
C SER A 74 7.93 18.97 19.67
N HIS A 75 8.96 18.44 20.33
CA HIS A 75 9.42 17.03 20.40
C HIS A 75 10.18 16.48 19.17
N PRO A 76 11.36 15.84 19.38
CA PRO A 76 12.00 15.05 18.34
C PRO A 76 11.17 13.78 18.13
N ASN A 77 10.10 13.88 17.35
CA ASN A 77 9.61 12.70 16.65
C ASN A 77 10.78 12.22 15.79
N PRO A 78 11.22 10.95 15.89
CA PRO A 78 12.17 10.42 14.95
C PRO A 78 11.55 10.57 13.57
N SER A 79 12.02 11.57 12.82
CA SER A 79 11.63 11.82 11.46
C SER A 79 12.10 10.63 10.66
N PHE A 80 11.18 9.69 10.44
CA PHE A 80 11.41 8.46 9.72
C PHE A 80 11.61 8.80 8.24
N SER A 81 12.83 9.18 7.84
CA SER A 81 13.23 9.17 6.43
C SER A 81 13.70 7.77 6.04
N GLY A 82 12.89 6.75 6.35
CA GLY A 82 13.07 5.38 5.90
C GLY A 82 12.28 5.22 4.60
N GLN A 83 12.96 5.32 3.46
CA GLN A 83 12.35 5.35 2.13
C GLN A 83 11.47 4.12 1.89
N ALA A 84 10.16 4.33 1.78
CA ALA A 84 9.27 3.31 1.24
C ALA A 84 9.50 3.18 -0.26
N LEU A 85 9.62 1.95 -0.75
CA LEU A 85 9.73 1.67 -2.17
C LEU A 85 8.35 1.40 -2.76
N TYR A 86 8.04 2.07 -3.86
CA TYR A 86 6.78 1.91 -4.57
C TYR A 86 7.02 1.13 -5.85
N PHE A 87 6.13 0.17 -6.12
CA PHE A 87 6.17 -0.68 -7.30
C PHE A 87 4.85 -0.55 -8.04
N PRO A 88 4.85 -0.45 -9.38
CA PRO A 88 3.63 -0.31 -10.15
C PRO A 88 2.78 -1.59 -10.11
N SER A 89 3.38 -2.76 -9.88
CA SER A 89 2.66 -4.03 -9.88
C SER A 89 3.25 -5.07 -8.91
N ALA A 90 2.42 -6.03 -8.49
CA ALA A 90 2.85 -7.14 -7.63
C ALA A 90 3.95 -8.04 -8.25
N PRO A 91 3.92 -8.37 -9.56
CA PRO A 91 5.02 -9.09 -10.22
C PRO A 91 6.35 -8.34 -10.14
N GLU A 92 6.35 -7.01 -10.27
CA GLU A 92 7.58 -6.22 -10.22
C GLU A 92 8.16 -6.16 -8.81
N LEU A 93 7.31 -6.00 -7.79
CA LEU A 93 7.71 -6.13 -6.39
C LEU A 93 8.33 -7.52 -6.14
N LEU A 94 7.67 -8.59 -6.60
CA LEU A 94 8.19 -9.95 -6.46
C LEU A 94 9.56 -10.12 -7.14
N LYS A 95 9.72 -9.59 -8.36
CA LYS A 95 10.98 -9.62 -9.10
C LYS A 95 12.08 -8.91 -8.31
N TYR A 96 11.82 -7.71 -7.82
CA TYR A 96 12.77 -6.94 -7.03
C TYR A 96 13.15 -7.65 -5.72
N ALA A 97 12.16 -8.14 -4.97
CA ALA A 97 12.39 -8.86 -3.72
C ALA A 97 13.15 -10.18 -3.93
N THR A 98 12.96 -10.84 -5.08
CA THR A 98 13.70 -12.05 -5.44
C THR A 98 15.18 -11.75 -5.72
N MET A 99 15.48 -10.66 -6.44
CA MET A 99 16.88 -10.25 -6.69
C MET A 99 17.59 -9.81 -5.40
N ASN A 100 16.84 -9.18 -4.49
CA ASN A 100 17.35 -8.66 -3.23
C ASN A 100 16.97 -9.53 -2.02
N TRP A 101 16.86 -10.86 -2.19
CA TRP A 101 16.28 -11.76 -1.18
C TRP A 101 16.98 -11.74 0.20
N ARG A 102 18.24 -11.28 0.26
CA ARG A 102 19.02 -11.11 1.49
C ARG A 102 18.62 -9.88 2.31
N GLN A 103 17.90 -8.92 1.72
CA GLN A 103 17.35 -7.76 2.42
C GLN A 103 15.99 -8.07 3.04
N ASN A 104 15.59 -7.33 4.07
CA ASN A 104 14.33 -7.51 4.78
C ASN A 104 13.28 -6.52 4.26
N PHE A 105 12.18 -7.04 3.74
CA PHE A 105 11.08 -6.25 3.18
C PHE A 105 9.79 -6.52 3.96
N VAL A 106 8.98 -5.49 4.17
CA VAL A 106 7.64 -5.61 4.78
C VAL A 106 6.59 -4.94 3.90
N THR A 107 5.42 -5.58 3.76
CA THR A 107 4.29 -5.02 3.01
C THR A 107 2.94 -5.35 3.64
N THR A 108 1.95 -4.48 3.45
CA THR A 108 0.55 -4.65 3.85
C THR A 108 -0.42 -4.69 2.65
N ASP A 109 0.10 -4.66 1.42
CA ASP A 109 -0.73 -4.49 0.22
C ASP A 109 -1.23 -5.79 -0.42
N LEU A 110 -0.79 -6.96 0.07
CA LEU A 110 -1.27 -8.26 -0.41
C LEU A 110 -2.66 -8.62 0.15
N ARG A 111 -3.71 -8.06 -0.45
CA ARG A 111 -5.09 -8.18 0.07
C ARG A 111 -5.92 -9.34 -0.48
N THR A 112 -5.49 -9.95 -1.58
CA THR A 112 -6.23 -11.04 -2.22
C THR A 112 -5.45 -12.33 -2.17
N ARG A 113 -6.18 -13.45 -2.21
CA ARG A 113 -5.56 -14.78 -2.23
C ARG A 113 -4.67 -14.98 -3.45
N ASP A 114 -5.04 -14.42 -4.60
CA ASP A 114 -4.29 -14.59 -5.85
C ASP A 114 -2.98 -13.82 -5.83
N LEU A 115 -2.96 -12.62 -5.24
CA LEU A 115 -1.72 -11.92 -4.94
C LEU A 115 -0.83 -12.78 -4.03
N VAL A 116 -1.34 -13.25 -2.89
CA VAL A 116 -0.54 -14.08 -1.96
C VAL A 116 0.00 -15.36 -2.62
N LYS A 117 -0.81 -16.05 -3.45
CA LYS A 117 -0.41 -17.29 -4.15
C LYS A 117 0.86 -17.14 -4.99
N MET A 118 1.14 -15.96 -5.54
CA MET A 118 2.36 -15.76 -6.32
C MET A 118 3.61 -15.71 -5.44
N PHE A 119 3.49 -15.14 -4.23
CA PHE A 119 4.61 -14.94 -3.31
C PHE A 119 4.94 -16.18 -2.47
N VAL A 120 3.94 -17.00 -2.09
CA VAL A 120 4.14 -18.22 -1.28
C VAL A 120 5.05 -19.27 -1.92
N ARG A 121 5.28 -19.18 -3.23
CA ARG A 121 6.23 -20.06 -3.94
C ARG A 121 7.70 -19.73 -3.64
N ARG A 122 7.99 -18.66 -2.90
CA ARG A 122 9.35 -18.23 -2.58
C ARG A 122 9.74 -18.68 -1.17
N PRO A 123 10.94 -19.25 -0.97
CA PRO A 123 11.38 -19.74 0.33
C PRO A 123 11.64 -18.63 1.36
N PHE A 124 11.81 -17.38 0.90
CA PHE A 124 12.06 -16.22 1.76
C PHE A 124 10.78 -15.42 2.10
N PHE A 125 9.60 -15.92 1.69
CA PHE A 125 8.32 -15.25 1.92
C PHE A 125 7.66 -15.74 3.21
N MET A 126 7.13 -14.80 4.00
CA MET A 126 6.36 -15.07 5.21
C MET A 126 5.04 -14.29 5.18
N LEU A 127 3.93 -14.99 5.41
CA LEU A 127 2.61 -14.38 5.55
C LEU A 127 2.23 -14.33 7.04
N VAL A 128 1.94 -13.13 7.55
CA VAL A 128 1.55 -12.89 8.95
C VAL A 128 0.13 -12.35 8.97
N SER A 129 -0.77 -13.04 9.65
CA SER A 129 -2.13 -12.55 9.88
C SER A 129 -2.21 -11.85 11.23
N VAL A 130 -2.66 -10.59 11.23
CA VAL A 130 -2.85 -9.77 12.42
C VAL A 130 -4.34 -9.53 12.61
N ASP A 131 -4.86 -9.95 13.75
CA ASP A 131 -6.25 -9.70 14.14
C ASP A 131 -6.34 -8.98 15.48
N ALA A 132 -7.51 -8.40 15.77
CA ALA A 132 -7.80 -7.77 17.06
C ALA A 132 -9.27 -8.02 17.47
N PRO A 133 -9.57 -8.03 18.78
CA PRO A 133 -10.95 -8.09 19.27
C PRO A 133 -11.85 -7.04 18.62
N LEU A 134 -13.13 -7.37 18.41
CA LEU A 134 -14.09 -6.44 17.79
C LEU A 134 -14.21 -5.13 18.57
N SER A 135 -14.18 -5.19 19.90
CA SER A 135 -14.18 -4.01 20.78
C SER A 135 -13.01 -3.08 20.49
N THR A 136 -11.80 -3.62 20.37
CA THR A 136 -10.58 -2.87 20.03
C THR A 136 -10.65 -2.28 18.63
N ARG A 137 -11.16 -3.03 17.65
CA ARG A 137 -11.32 -2.55 16.27
C ARG A 137 -12.34 -1.42 16.17
N PHE A 138 -13.46 -1.54 16.91
CA PHE A 138 -14.48 -0.51 16.97
C PHE A 138 -13.93 0.78 17.59
N LEU A 139 -13.20 0.67 18.71
CA LEU A 139 -12.58 1.82 19.37
C LEU A 139 -11.66 2.60 18.40
N ARG A 140 -10.81 1.89 17.66
CA ARG A 140 -9.90 2.47 16.65
C ARG A 140 -10.59 2.99 15.38
N SER A 141 -11.86 2.65 15.16
CA SER A 141 -12.62 3.11 13.99
C SER A 141 -13.29 4.46 14.19
N GLY A 142 -13.39 4.90 15.45
CA GLY A 142 -13.96 6.20 15.83
C GLY A 142 -12.93 7.28 16.11
N GLU A 143 -11.63 6.94 16.09
CA GLU A 143 -10.51 7.90 16.01
C GLU A 143 -10.31 8.34 14.55
#